data_AF-A0A1U7CSS6-F1
#
_entry.id   AF-A0A1U7CSS6-F1
#
_cell.length_a   1.000
_cell.length_b   1.000
_cell.length_c   1.000
_cell.angle_alpha   90.00
_cell.angle_beta   90.00
_cell.angle_gamma   90.00
#
_symmetry.space_group_name_H-M   'P 1'
#
loop_
_entity.id
_entity.type
_entity.pdbx_description
1 polymer ?
#
loop_
_entity_poly.entity_id
_entity_poly.type
_entity_poly.pdbx_seq_one_letter_code
_entity_poly.pdbx_strand_id
1 'polypeptide(L)'
;MTTAMGMTSRSASATAAVLLTSVLSAPAFADDPLASWNESPTKRAVVSFVERVVKQGGPDFVPVADRVAAFDNDGTLWSEQPTYVQAAFLIDRVKALAAEHPDWKDKQPFKSVIENGLEGTLTLSTHQVVEIVAATHTGMDVDAFQRIVEDWLATAEHPRFKKPYTELVYQPMLELLAYLRANGFTTYIVSGGGVEFMRPWAE
;
A
#
# COMPACT_ATOMS: atom_id res chain seq x y z
N MET A 1 59.84 86.91 -17.89
CA MET A 1 58.39 86.97 -17.61
C MET A 1 57.73 86.23 -18.75
N THR A 2 57.11 85.06 -18.65
CA THR A 2 56.45 84.34 -17.53
C THR A 2 56.32 82.88 -18.03
N THR A 3 56.79 81.82 -17.33
CA THR A 3 56.04 80.99 -16.36
C THR A 3 54.58 80.69 -16.80
N ALA A 4 53.94 79.53 -16.66
CA ALA A 4 54.22 78.11 -16.45
C ALA A 4 52.83 77.40 -16.53
N MET A 5 52.82 76.07 -16.61
CA MET A 5 51.83 75.09 -16.05
C MET A 5 50.34 75.45 -16.11
N GLY A 6 49.42 74.64 -16.62
CA GLY A 6 49.35 73.19 -16.81
C GLY A 6 47.94 72.73 -16.39
N MET A 7 47.34 71.74 -17.05
CA MET A 7 46.37 70.85 -16.40
C MET A 7 46.03 69.64 -17.29
N THR A 8 46.19 68.48 -16.67
CA THR A 8 45.81 67.14 -17.10
C THR A 8 44.35 66.81 -16.76
N SER A 9 43.64 66.06 -17.61
CA SER A 9 42.58 65.09 -17.22
C SER A 9 42.47 64.03 -18.35
N ARG A 10 42.94 62.78 -18.17
CA ARG A 10 42.29 61.58 -17.60
C ARG A 10 40.89 61.26 -18.17
N SER A 11 40.84 60.24 -19.04
CA SER A 11 40.14 58.92 -18.87
C SER A 11 38.69 58.91 -19.38
N ALA A 12 38.10 57.84 -19.91
CA ALA A 12 38.35 56.41 -19.76
C ALA A 12 37.79 55.61 -20.97
N SER A 13 38.48 54.54 -21.37
CA SER A 13 37.89 53.49 -22.22
C SER A 13 37.08 52.53 -21.35
N ALA A 14 35.78 52.37 -21.63
CA ALA A 14 34.92 51.42 -20.96
C ALA A 14 35.06 50.04 -21.61
N THR A 15 35.73 49.12 -20.92
CA THR A 15 35.80 47.70 -21.30
C THR A 15 34.54 47.00 -20.78
N ALA A 16 33.67 46.53 -21.68
CA ALA A 16 32.49 45.74 -21.31
C ALA A 16 32.94 44.32 -20.92
N ALA A 17 32.83 43.98 -19.64
CA ALA A 17 33.05 42.62 -19.14
C ALA A 17 31.79 41.79 -19.38
N VAL A 18 31.90 40.77 -20.24
CA VAL A 18 30.88 39.73 -20.41
C VAL A 18 30.99 38.77 -19.22
N LEU A 19 30.07 38.83 -18.27
CA LEU A 19 29.92 37.80 -17.24
C LEU A 19 29.27 36.55 -17.86
N LEU A 20 30.04 35.47 -17.98
CA LEU A 20 29.48 34.13 -18.15
C LEU A 20 28.88 33.70 -16.81
N THR A 21 27.56 33.71 -16.70
CA THR A 21 26.84 33.05 -15.61
C THR A 21 26.80 31.55 -15.87
N SER A 22 27.65 30.81 -15.17
CA SER A 22 27.55 29.35 -15.07
C SER A 22 26.26 29.00 -14.33
N VAL A 23 25.26 28.50 -15.04
CA VAL A 23 24.08 27.88 -14.42
C VAL A 23 24.52 26.56 -13.82
N LEU A 24 24.71 26.55 -12.49
CA LEU A 24 24.84 25.32 -11.73
C LEU A 24 23.49 24.61 -11.78
N SER A 25 23.35 23.60 -12.65
CA SER A 25 22.28 22.63 -12.55
C SER A 25 22.43 21.91 -11.21
N ALA A 26 21.58 22.26 -10.24
CA ALA A 26 21.41 21.42 -9.07
C ALA A 26 21.01 20.01 -9.55
N PRO A 27 21.56 18.93 -8.98
CA PRO A 27 21.04 17.61 -9.25
C PRO A 27 19.56 17.65 -8.85
N ALA A 28 18.67 17.38 -9.81
CA ALA A 28 17.30 17.04 -9.47
C ALA A 28 17.42 15.83 -8.54
N PHE A 29 17.11 16.00 -7.26
CA PHE A 29 16.77 14.86 -6.43
C PHE A 29 15.59 14.22 -7.15
N ALA A 30 15.83 13.09 -7.82
CA ALA A 30 14.73 12.22 -8.17
C ALA A 30 13.99 11.97 -6.86
N ASP A 31 12.67 12.18 -6.85
CA ASP A 31 11.85 11.83 -5.70
C ASP A 31 12.22 10.40 -5.29
N ASP A 32 12.68 10.22 -4.04
CA ASP A 32 13.05 8.92 -3.52
C ASP A 32 11.82 8.00 -3.66
N PRO A 33 11.88 6.96 -4.50
CA PRO A 33 10.69 6.16 -4.81
C PRO A 33 10.20 5.36 -3.59
N LEU A 34 11.02 5.27 -2.52
CA LEU A 34 10.74 4.54 -1.29
C LEU A 34 10.95 5.46 -0.07
N ALA A 35 10.34 6.64 -0.09
CA ALA A 35 10.54 7.72 0.89
C ALA A 35 10.22 7.32 2.34
N SER A 36 9.27 6.42 2.57
CA SER A 36 8.92 5.93 3.92
C SER A 36 9.80 4.77 4.40
N TRP A 37 10.74 4.31 3.57
CA TRP A 37 11.72 3.29 3.97
C TRP A 37 12.97 3.94 4.57
N ASN A 38 13.29 3.53 5.79
CA ASN A 38 14.58 3.86 6.39
C ASN A 38 15.75 3.35 5.53
N GLU A 39 16.84 4.11 5.52
CA GLU A 39 18.10 3.69 4.92
C GLU A 39 18.65 2.44 5.61
N SER A 40 18.37 1.30 5.00
CA SER A 40 18.57 -0.03 5.58
C SER A 40 19.12 -1.01 4.55
N PRO A 41 19.73 -2.13 4.99
CA PRO A 41 20.11 -3.21 4.07
C PRO A 41 18.94 -3.69 3.21
N THR A 42 17.72 -3.71 3.74
CA THR A 42 16.50 -4.13 3.01
C THR A 42 16.16 -3.17 1.88
N LYS A 43 16.08 -1.85 2.13
CA LYS A 43 15.79 -0.85 1.09
C LYS A 43 16.83 -0.93 -0.04
N ARG A 44 18.12 -1.02 0.32
CA ARG A 44 19.20 -1.18 -0.66
C ARG A 44 19.07 -2.47 -1.47
N ALA A 45 18.76 -3.59 -0.83
CA ALA A 45 18.60 -4.86 -1.52
C ALA A 45 17.46 -4.82 -2.55
N VAL A 46 16.32 -4.21 -2.18
CA VAL A 46 15.16 -4.04 -3.08
C VAL A 46 15.53 -3.17 -4.28
N VAL A 47 16.08 -1.97 -4.04
CA VAL A 47 16.44 -1.03 -5.11
C VAL A 47 17.49 -1.65 -6.03
N SER A 48 18.57 -2.20 -5.46
CA SER A 48 19.62 -2.84 -6.26
C SER A 48 19.12 -4.07 -7.02
N PHE A 49 18.16 -4.84 -6.49
CA PHE A 49 17.55 -5.94 -7.23
C PHE A 49 16.80 -5.44 -8.45
N VAL A 50 15.92 -4.45 -8.27
CA VAL A 50 15.13 -3.86 -9.36
C VAL A 50 16.05 -3.27 -10.43
N GLU A 51 17.05 -2.47 -10.05
CA GLU A 51 18.02 -1.89 -10.98
C GLU A 51 18.74 -2.94 -11.84
N ARG A 52 19.14 -4.08 -11.24
CA ARG A 52 19.82 -5.16 -11.97
C ARG A 52 18.90 -5.84 -12.98
N VAL A 53 17.67 -6.15 -12.59
CA VAL A 53 16.75 -6.91 -13.46
C VAL A 53 16.10 -6.06 -14.55
N VAL A 54 16.05 -4.73 -14.38
CA VAL A 54 15.55 -3.84 -15.44
C VAL A 54 16.61 -3.37 -16.43
N LYS A 55 17.90 -3.50 -16.09
CA LYS A 55 19.03 -3.05 -16.93
C LYS A 55 19.18 -3.91 -18.18
N GLN A 56 18.74 -3.37 -19.32
CA GLN A 56 18.87 -4.03 -20.63
C GLN A 56 20.32 -4.44 -20.94
N GLY A 57 20.49 -5.65 -21.46
CA GLY A 57 21.81 -6.22 -21.77
C GLY A 57 22.64 -6.63 -20.54
N GLY A 58 22.11 -6.46 -19.32
CA GLY A 58 22.73 -6.94 -18.09
C GLY A 58 22.58 -8.46 -17.92
N PRO A 59 23.47 -9.10 -17.14
CA PRO A 59 23.41 -10.55 -16.91
C PRO A 59 22.16 -11.00 -16.13
N ASP A 60 21.58 -10.11 -15.34
CA ASP A 60 20.37 -10.36 -14.53
C ASP A 60 19.09 -9.84 -15.21
N PHE A 61 19.16 -9.35 -16.45
CA PHE A 61 18.02 -8.71 -17.11
C PHE A 61 16.83 -9.66 -17.22
N VAL A 62 15.66 -9.20 -16.77
CA VAL A 62 14.38 -9.90 -16.89
C VAL A 62 13.50 -9.14 -17.89
N PRO A 63 12.97 -9.79 -18.95
CA PRO A 63 12.00 -9.17 -19.85
C PRO A 63 10.76 -8.69 -19.09
N VAL A 64 10.14 -7.60 -19.55
CA VAL A 64 8.96 -7.00 -18.87
C VAL A 64 7.85 -8.03 -18.60
N ALA A 65 7.58 -8.93 -19.57
CA ALA A 65 6.56 -9.96 -19.44
C ALA A 65 6.81 -10.96 -18.29
N ASP A 66 8.06 -11.12 -17.86
CA ASP A 66 8.47 -12.07 -16.82
C ASP A 66 8.67 -11.41 -15.45
N ARG A 67 8.49 -10.08 -15.35
CA ARG A 67 8.63 -9.31 -14.10
C ARG A 67 7.36 -9.44 -13.26
N VAL A 68 7.23 -10.55 -12.54
CA VAL A 68 6.09 -10.80 -11.66
C VAL A 68 6.52 -10.66 -10.20
N ALA A 69 5.76 -9.88 -9.42
CA ALA A 69 5.94 -9.76 -7.97
C ALA A 69 4.65 -10.18 -7.25
N ALA A 70 4.76 -11.11 -6.30
CA ALA A 70 3.64 -11.59 -5.50
C ALA A 70 3.76 -11.09 -4.06
N PHE A 71 2.64 -10.61 -3.52
CA PHE A 71 2.51 -10.11 -2.15
C PHE A 71 1.39 -10.87 -1.46
N ASP A 72 1.58 -11.30 -0.22
CA ASP A 72 0.43 -11.57 0.64
C ASP A 72 -0.28 -10.25 0.98
N ASN A 73 -1.50 -10.31 1.52
CA ASN A 73 -2.27 -9.15 1.95
C ASN A 73 -2.20 -8.94 3.47
N ASP A 74 -2.78 -9.87 4.23
CA ASP A 74 -2.82 -9.80 5.69
C ASP A 74 -1.40 -9.83 6.29
N GLY A 75 -1.09 -8.88 7.17
CA GLY A 75 0.24 -8.76 7.78
C GLY A 75 1.34 -8.26 6.83
N THR A 76 1.07 -8.15 5.52
CA THR A 76 2.05 -7.76 4.49
C THR A 76 1.72 -6.44 3.80
N LEU A 77 0.47 -6.18 3.41
CA LEU A 77 0.02 -4.92 2.82
C LEU A 77 -0.81 -4.08 3.81
N TRP A 78 -1.49 -4.75 4.75
CA TRP A 78 -2.24 -4.10 5.82
C TRP A 78 -2.17 -4.88 7.14
N SER A 79 -2.72 -4.29 8.21
CA SER A 79 -2.71 -4.89 9.55
C SER A 79 -3.63 -6.12 9.67
N GLU A 80 -3.11 -7.17 10.33
CA GLU A 80 -3.85 -8.42 10.65
C GLU A 80 -4.07 -8.61 12.16
N GLN A 81 -3.76 -7.61 12.99
CA GLN A 81 -3.81 -7.72 14.44
C GLN A 81 -4.89 -6.80 14.99
N PRO A 82 -5.83 -7.26 15.85
CA PRO A 82 -5.76 -8.52 16.60
C PRO A 82 -6.31 -9.75 15.85
N THR A 83 -6.83 -9.56 14.64
CA THR A 83 -7.34 -10.63 13.78
C THR A 83 -7.35 -10.18 12.32
N TYR A 84 -7.44 -11.15 11.41
CA TYR A 84 -7.66 -10.89 9.99
C TYR A 84 -8.92 -10.03 9.78
N VAL A 85 -8.84 -9.06 8.88
CA VAL A 85 -9.97 -8.15 8.62
C VAL A 85 -11.21 -8.92 8.13
N GLN A 86 -11.00 -9.97 7.32
CA GLN A 86 -12.10 -10.83 6.87
C GLN A 86 -12.76 -11.62 8.03
N ALA A 87 -12.02 -11.94 9.10
CA ALA A 87 -12.60 -12.56 10.28
C ALA A 87 -13.46 -11.56 11.06
N ALA A 88 -13.02 -10.30 11.18
CA ALA A 88 -13.83 -9.23 11.75
C ALA A 88 -15.13 -9.01 10.96
N PHE A 89 -15.03 -8.98 9.62
CA PHE A 89 -16.19 -8.95 8.72
C PHE A 89 -17.16 -10.11 8.97
N LEU A 90 -16.64 -11.34 9.10
CA LEU A 90 -17.46 -12.53 9.34
C LEU A 90 -18.23 -12.44 10.66
N ILE A 91 -17.58 -11.95 11.73
CA ILE A 91 -18.20 -11.74 13.04
C ILE A 91 -19.38 -10.77 12.93
N ASP A 92 -19.16 -9.62 12.30
CA ASP A 92 -20.19 -8.60 12.16
C ASP A 92 -21.32 -9.06 11.25
N ARG A 93 -21.00 -9.82 10.19
CA ARG A 93 -22.01 -10.42 9.33
C ARG A 93 -22.91 -11.39 10.08
N VAL A 94 -22.34 -12.29 10.90
CA VAL A 94 -23.12 -13.22 11.72
C VAL A 94 -24.07 -12.45 12.64
N LYS A 95 -23.59 -11.39 13.28
CA LYS A 95 -24.42 -10.54 14.15
C LYS A 95 -25.53 -9.82 13.38
N ALA A 96 -25.25 -9.30 12.19
CA ALA A 96 -26.23 -8.63 11.35
C ALA A 96 -27.37 -9.55 10.92
N LEU A 97 -27.04 -10.81 10.60
CA LEU A 97 -28.01 -11.82 10.17
C LEU A 97 -28.70 -12.57 11.33
N ALA A 98 -28.23 -12.43 12.57
CA ALA A 98 -28.76 -13.18 13.72
C ALA A 98 -30.25 -12.89 14.01
N ALA A 99 -30.79 -11.75 13.58
CA ALA A 99 -32.21 -11.44 13.70
C ALA A 99 -33.09 -12.30 12.77
N GLU A 100 -32.56 -12.68 11.61
CA GLU A 100 -33.21 -13.54 10.61
C GLU A 100 -33.01 -15.03 10.92
N HIS A 101 -32.03 -15.35 11.78
CA HIS A 101 -31.67 -16.70 12.20
C HIS A 101 -31.69 -16.86 13.73
N PRO A 102 -32.87 -16.86 14.37
CA PRO A 102 -32.96 -16.92 15.83
C PRO A 102 -32.37 -18.21 16.44
N ASP A 103 -32.27 -19.30 15.67
CA ASP A 103 -31.64 -20.56 16.07
C ASP A 103 -30.12 -20.44 16.28
N TRP A 104 -29.46 -19.45 15.66
CA TRP A 104 -28.01 -19.23 15.78
C TRP A 104 -27.57 -18.90 17.21
N LYS A 105 -28.49 -18.41 18.06
CA LYS A 105 -28.21 -18.16 19.48
C LYS A 105 -27.87 -19.43 20.25
N ASP A 106 -28.38 -20.57 19.81
CA ASP A 106 -28.19 -21.86 20.46
C ASP A 106 -27.38 -22.86 19.62
N LYS A 107 -27.08 -22.52 18.36
CA LYS A 107 -26.41 -23.38 17.41
C LYS A 107 -24.94 -23.01 17.22
N GLN A 108 -24.03 -23.97 17.42
CA GLN A 108 -22.63 -23.83 17.02
C GLN A 108 -22.50 -23.95 15.49
N PRO A 109 -21.53 -23.24 14.86
CA PRO A 109 -20.54 -22.34 15.46
C PRO A 109 -21.03 -20.90 15.73
N PHE A 110 -22.23 -20.54 15.26
CA PHE A 110 -22.77 -19.17 15.33
C PHE A 110 -22.88 -18.62 16.76
N LYS A 111 -23.33 -19.47 17.71
CA LYS A 111 -23.41 -19.13 19.13
C LYS A 111 -22.08 -18.57 19.65
N SER A 112 -20.97 -19.26 19.36
CA SER A 112 -19.64 -18.83 19.82
C SER A 112 -19.29 -17.44 19.31
N VAL A 113 -19.59 -17.15 18.04
CA VAL A 113 -19.34 -15.85 17.40
C VAL A 113 -20.22 -14.76 18.00
N ILE A 114 -21.51 -15.05 18.23
CA ILE A 114 -22.47 -14.08 18.78
C ILE A 114 -22.11 -13.72 20.23
N GLU A 115 -21.81 -14.72 21.08
CA GLU A 115 -21.56 -14.52 22.51
C GLU A 115 -20.15 -13.98 22.79
N ASN A 116 -19.13 -14.48 22.09
CA ASN A 116 -17.73 -14.24 22.43
C ASN A 116 -16.95 -13.44 21.37
N GLY A 117 -17.59 -13.07 20.25
CA GLY A 117 -16.97 -12.27 19.19
C GLY A 117 -15.67 -12.86 18.68
N LEU A 118 -14.58 -12.09 18.78
CA LEU A 118 -13.27 -12.51 18.31
C LEU A 118 -12.75 -13.76 19.04
N GLU A 119 -12.85 -13.82 20.37
CA GLU A 119 -12.38 -14.98 21.14
C GLU A 119 -13.12 -16.25 20.71
N GLY A 120 -14.43 -16.15 20.51
CA GLY A 120 -15.25 -17.26 20.01
C GLY A 120 -14.90 -17.68 18.59
N THR A 121 -14.47 -16.74 17.75
CA THR A 121 -14.10 -17.00 16.34
C THR A 121 -12.72 -17.66 16.23
N LEU A 122 -11.77 -17.26 17.06
CA LEU A 122 -10.41 -17.83 17.08
C LEU A 122 -10.37 -19.30 17.55
N THR A 123 -11.43 -19.77 18.20
CA THR A 123 -11.55 -21.17 18.64
C THR A 123 -12.19 -22.08 17.60
N LEU A 124 -12.65 -21.54 16.46
CA LEU A 124 -13.34 -22.31 15.43
C LEU A 124 -12.36 -23.13 14.59
N SER A 125 -12.76 -24.36 14.29
CA SER A 125 -12.09 -25.17 13.27
C SER A 125 -12.36 -24.64 11.86
N THR A 126 -11.51 -24.99 10.90
CA THR A 126 -11.72 -24.65 9.47
C THR A 126 -13.10 -25.08 8.97
N HIS A 127 -13.59 -26.27 9.35
CA HIS A 127 -14.92 -26.73 8.99
C HIS A 127 -16.03 -25.80 9.51
N GLN A 128 -15.91 -25.32 10.74
CA GLN A 128 -16.86 -24.38 11.33
C GLN A 128 -16.81 -23.01 10.64
N VAL A 129 -15.61 -22.52 10.27
CA VAL A 129 -15.49 -21.28 9.48
C VAL A 129 -16.19 -21.45 8.13
N VAL A 130 -16.01 -22.60 7.45
CA VAL A 130 -16.71 -22.91 6.20
C VAL A 130 -18.23 -22.96 6.40
N GLU A 131 -18.74 -23.53 7.50
CA GLU A 131 -20.17 -23.52 7.80
C GLU A 131 -20.73 -22.09 7.94
N ILE A 132 -19.99 -21.21 8.62
CA ILE A 132 -20.39 -19.79 8.75
C ILE A 132 -20.38 -19.10 7.41
N VAL A 133 -19.30 -19.24 6.63
CA VAL A 133 -19.21 -18.66 5.29
C VAL A 133 -20.35 -19.16 4.41
N ALA A 134 -20.66 -20.46 4.49
CA ALA A 134 -21.73 -21.06 3.75
C ALA A 134 -23.09 -20.44 4.11
N ALA A 135 -23.41 -20.36 5.40
CA ALA A 135 -24.68 -19.84 5.89
C ALA A 135 -24.86 -18.32 5.70
N THR A 136 -23.77 -17.55 5.64
CA THR A 136 -23.84 -16.09 5.58
C THR A 136 -23.90 -15.53 4.17
N HIS A 137 -23.36 -16.25 3.16
CA HIS A 137 -23.25 -15.73 1.80
C HIS A 137 -23.42 -16.76 0.65
N THR A 138 -23.66 -18.06 0.92
CA THR A 138 -23.91 -19.01 -0.20
C THR A 138 -25.25 -18.72 -0.87
N GLY A 139 -25.27 -18.83 -2.20
CA GLY A 139 -26.45 -18.52 -3.01
C GLY A 139 -26.61 -17.03 -3.33
N MET A 140 -25.67 -16.20 -2.88
CA MET A 140 -25.59 -14.78 -3.25
C MET A 140 -24.82 -14.59 -4.55
N ASP A 141 -25.21 -13.60 -5.33
CA ASP A 141 -24.46 -13.11 -6.47
C ASP A 141 -23.14 -12.44 -6.03
N VAL A 142 -22.09 -12.57 -6.83
CA VAL A 142 -20.76 -12.02 -6.48
C VAL A 142 -20.82 -10.49 -6.29
N ASP A 143 -21.54 -9.77 -7.15
CA ASP A 143 -21.65 -8.31 -7.04
C ASP A 143 -22.42 -7.91 -5.78
N ALA A 144 -23.40 -8.73 -5.37
CA ALA A 144 -24.11 -8.52 -4.12
C ALA A 144 -23.20 -8.75 -2.90
N PHE A 145 -22.33 -9.75 -2.93
CA PHE A 145 -21.35 -9.98 -1.87
C PHE A 145 -20.33 -8.84 -1.79
N GLN A 146 -19.79 -8.41 -2.93
CA GLN A 146 -18.82 -7.31 -2.99
C GLN A 146 -19.40 -6.00 -2.44
N ARG A 147 -20.66 -5.67 -2.76
CA ARG A 147 -21.35 -4.50 -2.15
C ARG A 147 -21.46 -4.60 -0.64
N ILE A 148 -21.77 -5.77 -0.09
CA ILE A 148 -21.83 -5.97 1.38
C ILE A 148 -20.44 -5.75 2.00
N VAL A 149 -19.37 -6.18 1.33
CA VAL A 149 -18.00 -5.97 1.79
C VAL A 149 -17.64 -4.48 1.75
N GLU A 150 -17.96 -3.78 0.67
CA GLU A 150 -17.74 -2.33 0.53
C GLU A 150 -18.50 -1.53 1.60
N ASP A 151 -19.79 -1.82 1.79
CA ASP A 151 -20.63 -1.18 2.80
C ASP A 151 -20.08 -1.39 4.22
N TRP A 152 -19.59 -2.60 4.50
CA TRP A 152 -18.95 -2.90 5.77
C TRP A 152 -17.62 -2.15 5.91
N LEU A 153 -16.74 -2.18 4.92
CA LEU A 153 -15.44 -1.48 4.96
C LEU A 153 -15.58 0.04 5.10
N ALA A 154 -16.66 0.62 4.59
CA ALA A 154 -16.95 2.04 4.70
C ALA A 154 -17.22 2.51 6.14
N THR A 155 -17.59 1.59 7.04
CA THR A 155 -18.00 1.92 8.41
C THR A 155 -17.23 1.15 9.49
N ALA A 156 -16.62 0.03 9.14
CA ALA A 156 -15.91 -0.83 10.06
C ALA A 156 -14.58 -0.22 10.47
N GLU A 157 -14.39 -0.09 11.79
CA GLU A 157 -13.18 0.49 12.37
C GLU A 157 -12.36 -0.54 13.15
N HIS A 158 -11.05 -0.38 13.06
CA HIS A 158 -10.13 -1.17 13.84
C HIS A 158 -10.22 -0.86 15.35
N PRO A 159 -10.32 -1.89 16.22
CA PRO A 159 -10.64 -1.69 17.63
C PRO A 159 -9.57 -0.88 18.40
N ARG A 160 -8.29 -1.02 18.03
CA ARG A 160 -7.18 -0.28 18.67
C ARG A 160 -6.97 1.12 18.08
N PHE A 161 -7.09 1.26 16.76
CA PHE A 161 -6.66 2.49 16.06
C PHE A 161 -7.83 3.46 15.87
N LYS A 162 -9.08 2.99 15.96
CA LYS A 162 -10.30 3.79 15.74
C LYS A 162 -10.26 4.48 14.37
N LYS A 163 -9.94 3.67 13.37
CA LYS A 163 -9.75 4.06 11.96
C LYS A 163 -10.35 2.97 11.06
N PRO A 164 -10.85 3.34 9.88
CA PRO A 164 -11.24 2.38 8.85
C PRO A 164 -10.13 1.38 8.59
N TYR A 165 -10.47 0.11 8.37
CA TYR A 165 -9.48 -0.92 8.07
C TYR A 165 -8.65 -0.60 6.82
N THR A 166 -9.25 0.07 5.84
CA THR A 166 -8.57 0.53 4.60
C THR A 166 -7.52 1.61 4.84
N GLU A 167 -7.53 2.30 5.99
CA GLU A 167 -6.46 3.22 6.39
C GLU A 167 -5.27 2.50 7.06
N LEU A 168 -5.42 1.23 7.42
CA LEU A 168 -4.37 0.44 8.09
C LEU A 168 -3.46 -0.32 7.13
N VAL A 169 -3.32 0.23 5.93
CA VAL A 169 -2.34 -0.17 4.94
C VAL A 169 -0.94 0.33 5.31
N TYR A 170 0.09 -0.38 4.88
CA TYR A 170 1.47 0.02 5.14
C TYR A 170 1.96 0.95 4.04
N GLN A 171 2.12 2.24 4.36
CA GLN A 171 2.64 3.24 3.43
C GLN A 171 3.95 2.80 2.72
N PRO A 172 4.96 2.21 3.38
CA PRO A 172 6.15 1.69 2.69
C PRO A 172 5.83 0.64 1.61
N MET A 173 4.78 -0.16 1.80
CA MET A 173 4.38 -1.20 0.85
C MET A 173 3.63 -0.62 -0.35
N LEU A 174 2.85 0.46 -0.16
CA LEU A 174 2.25 1.21 -1.26
C LEU A 174 3.33 1.82 -2.18
N GLU A 175 4.38 2.37 -1.58
CA GLU A 175 5.55 2.88 -2.31
C GLU A 175 6.29 1.76 -3.05
N LEU A 176 6.49 0.61 -2.42
CA LEU A 176 7.10 -0.55 -3.07
C LEU A 176 6.29 -1.05 -4.27
N LEU A 177 4.97 -1.16 -4.12
CA LEU A 177 4.07 -1.53 -5.22
C LEU A 177 4.15 -0.53 -6.38
N ALA A 178 4.15 0.77 -6.08
CA ALA A 178 4.29 1.82 -7.07
C ALA A 178 5.67 1.77 -7.77
N TYR A 179 6.75 1.61 -7.01
CA TYR A 179 8.11 1.49 -7.53
C TYR A 179 8.28 0.30 -8.45
N LEU A 180 7.73 -0.87 -8.09
CA LEU A 180 7.78 -2.07 -8.93
C LEU A 180 6.99 -1.87 -10.23
N ARG A 181 5.77 -1.32 -10.16
CA ARG A 181 4.96 -1.02 -11.35
C ARG A 181 5.63 -0.02 -12.28
N ALA A 182 6.25 1.03 -11.74
CA ALA A 182 7.04 2.00 -12.52
C ALA A 182 8.24 1.36 -13.24
N ASN A 183 8.73 0.22 -12.73
CA ASN A 183 9.82 -0.57 -13.30
C ASN A 183 9.34 -1.76 -14.16
N GLY A 184 8.05 -1.80 -14.51
CA GLY A 184 7.47 -2.77 -15.42
C GLY A 184 7.18 -4.14 -14.78
N PHE A 185 7.05 -4.20 -13.46
CA PHE A 185 6.54 -5.40 -12.79
C PHE A 185 5.02 -5.43 -12.81
N THR A 186 4.48 -6.63 -12.97
CA THR A 186 3.08 -6.93 -12.64
C THR A 186 3.02 -7.38 -11.18
N THR A 187 2.22 -6.69 -10.37
CA THR A 187 2.05 -6.99 -8.95
C THR A 187 0.77 -7.80 -8.71
N TYR A 188 0.87 -8.93 -8.02
CA TYR A 188 -0.27 -9.78 -7.65
C TYR A 188 -0.40 -9.88 -6.13
N ILE A 189 -1.64 -9.95 -5.66
CA ILE A 189 -1.94 -10.41 -4.30
C ILE A 189 -2.15 -11.94 -4.35
N VAL A 190 -1.42 -12.67 -3.52
CA VAL A 190 -1.52 -14.11 -3.31
C VAL A 190 -1.75 -14.34 -1.82
N SER A 191 -3.02 -14.45 -1.43
CA SER A 191 -3.42 -14.51 -0.03
C SER A 191 -4.30 -15.72 0.29
N GLY A 192 -4.33 -16.11 1.56
CA GLY A 192 -5.30 -17.06 2.09
C GLY A 192 -6.70 -16.48 2.30
N GLY A 193 -6.84 -15.15 2.23
CA GLY A 193 -8.13 -14.45 2.28
C GLY A 193 -8.99 -14.71 1.04
N GLY A 194 -10.30 -14.48 1.18
CA GLY A 194 -11.26 -14.65 0.09
C GLY A 194 -11.03 -13.64 -1.03
N VAL A 195 -10.87 -14.11 -2.27
CA VAL A 195 -10.65 -13.25 -3.44
C VAL A 195 -11.74 -12.20 -3.63
N GLU A 196 -13.00 -12.58 -3.44
CA GLU A 196 -14.14 -11.66 -3.57
C GLU A 196 -14.29 -10.69 -2.39
N PHE A 197 -13.56 -10.93 -1.28
CA PHE A 197 -13.46 -9.96 -0.20
C PHE A 197 -12.40 -8.90 -0.48
N MET A 198 -11.33 -9.23 -1.19
CA MET A 198 -10.22 -8.31 -1.48
C MET A 198 -10.45 -7.47 -2.74
N ARG A 199 -11.02 -8.05 -3.80
CA ARG A 199 -11.18 -7.40 -5.11
C ARG A 199 -11.82 -6.00 -5.05
N PRO A 200 -12.85 -5.72 -4.23
CA PRO A 200 -13.53 -4.41 -4.25
C PRO A 200 -12.66 -3.21 -3.85
N TRP A 201 -11.53 -3.44 -3.16
CA TRP A 201 -10.73 -2.34 -2.57
C TRP A 201 -9.23 -2.45 -2.84
N ALA A 202 -8.76 -3.54 -3.44
CA ALA A 202 -7.34 -3.82 -3.63
C ALA A 202 -6.78 -3.41 -5.01
N GLU A 203 -7.62 -2.86 -5.90
CA GLU A 203 -7.23 -2.41 -7.26
C GLU A 203 -6.40 -1.12 -7.27
#